data_AF-A0ABD0C4S0-F1
#
_entry.id   AF-A0ABD0C4S0-F1
#
_cell.length_a   1.000
_cell.length_b   1.000
_cell.length_c   1.000
_cell.angle_alpha   90.00
_cell.angle_beta   90.00
_cell.angle_gamma   90.00
#
_symmetry.space_group_name_H-M   'P 1'
#
loop_
_entity.id
_entity.type
_entity.pdbx_description
1 polymer ?
#
loop_
_entity_poly.entity_id
_entity_poly.type
_entity_poly.pdbx_seq_one_letter_code
_entity_poly.pdbx_strand_id
1 'polypeptide(L)'
;MCGAAKDAGVKGVDLANVEYVLINNLGVVTGKSLGLSQSASLAIGSAFSHFAGIADVLSGNAAAFLMVCSPIKSFIEGCDPRLLPKKLVELNKHGMPERSMWLQAIILFISFGGNAASQFYTILMDMMNVSSSAPYLFLIAAYTFFKAKKDLDLY
;
A
#
# COMPACT_ATOMS: atom_id res chain seq x y z
N MET A 1 9.44 -7.54 -6.41
CA MET A 1 9.29 -9.02 -6.30
C MET A 1 8.53 -9.60 -7.51
N CYS A 2 8.87 -9.17 -8.73
CA CYS A 2 8.22 -9.63 -9.95
C CYS A 2 8.93 -10.89 -10.47
N GLY A 3 8.49 -12.08 -10.05
CA GLY A 3 9.08 -13.33 -10.56
C GLY A 3 8.72 -14.62 -9.83
N ALA A 4 8.21 -14.56 -8.60
CA ALA A 4 8.07 -15.77 -7.78
C ALA A 4 6.78 -16.60 -7.99
N ALA A 5 5.76 -16.11 -8.71
CA ALA A 5 4.48 -16.81 -8.79
C ALA A 5 3.85 -16.85 -10.19
N LYS A 6 4.67 -16.87 -11.25
CA LYS A 6 4.15 -17.17 -12.60
C LYS A 6 3.80 -18.65 -12.81
N ASP A 7 4.28 -19.55 -11.96
CA ASP A 7 3.99 -20.98 -12.06
C ASP A 7 3.52 -21.53 -10.71
N ALA A 8 2.23 -21.37 -10.39
CA ALA A 8 1.59 -22.18 -9.35
C ALA A 8 1.36 -23.65 -9.81
N GLY A 9 1.87 -24.04 -10.99
CA GLY A 9 1.80 -25.41 -11.50
C GLY A 9 0.41 -25.90 -11.91
N VAL A 10 -0.63 -25.07 -11.80
CA VAL A 10 -2.03 -25.41 -12.09
C VAL A 10 -2.52 -24.57 -13.27
N LYS A 11 -3.07 -25.23 -14.31
CA LYS A 11 -3.63 -24.55 -15.50
C LYS A 11 -4.68 -23.53 -15.08
N GLY A 12 -4.49 -22.27 -15.51
CA GLY A 12 -5.44 -21.17 -15.27
C GLY A 12 -5.24 -20.41 -13.95
N VAL A 13 -4.16 -20.68 -13.21
CA VAL A 13 -3.81 -19.92 -11.99
C VAL A 13 -2.64 -18.98 -12.28
N ASP A 14 -2.81 -17.70 -11.98
CA ASP A 14 -1.81 -16.65 -12.11
C ASP A 14 -1.77 -15.75 -10.85
N LEU A 15 -0.88 -14.77 -10.85
CA LEU A 15 -0.71 -13.81 -9.76
C LEU A 15 -1.99 -13.02 -9.42
N ALA A 16 -2.90 -12.86 -10.36
CA ALA A 16 -4.13 -12.10 -10.17
C ALA A 16 -5.25 -12.94 -9.53
N ASN A 17 -5.21 -14.27 -9.66
CA ASN A 17 -6.27 -15.14 -9.16
C ASN A 17 -5.84 -16.19 -8.12
N VAL A 18 -4.54 -16.36 -7.89
CA VAL A 18 -3.99 -17.37 -6.96
C VAL A 18 -4.55 -17.21 -5.54
N GLU A 19 -4.71 -15.98 -5.07
CA GLU A 19 -5.29 -15.68 -3.75
C GLU A 19 -6.72 -16.21 -3.64
N TYR A 20 -7.56 -15.91 -4.64
CA TYR A 20 -8.95 -16.36 -4.66
C TYR A 20 -9.08 -17.89 -4.77
N VAL A 21 -8.18 -18.54 -5.51
CA VAL A 21 -8.11 -20.01 -5.59
C VAL A 21 -7.76 -20.62 -4.24
N LEU A 22 -6.82 -20.03 -3.51
CA LEU A 22 -6.45 -20.47 -2.15
C LEU A 22 -7.60 -20.28 -1.17
N ILE A 23 -8.30 -19.14 -1.22
CA ILE A 23 -9.48 -18.86 -0.39
C ILE A 23 -10.62 -19.83 -0.69
N ASN A 24 -10.86 -20.15 -1.96
CA ASN A 24 -11.85 -21.15 -2.35
C ASN A 24 -11.50 -22.53 -1.78
N ASN A 25 -10.26 -22.99 -1.95
CA ASN A 25 -9.79 -24.27 -1.41
C ASN A 25 -9.89 -24.32 0.12
N LEU A 26 -9.58 -23.22 0.81
CA LEU A 26 -9.75 -23.08 2.24
C LEU A 26 -11.23 -23.26 2.66
N GLY A 27 -12.15 -22.61 1.95
CA GLY A 27 -13.58 -22.75 2.19
C GLY A 27 -14.09 -24.18 1.96
N VAL A 28 -13.60 -24.87 0.93
CA VAL A 28 -13.92 -26.29 0.67
C VAL A 28 -13.41 -27.19 1.80
N VAL A 29 -12.16 -27.01 2.24
CA VAL A 29 -11.57 -27.79 3.36
C VAL A 29 -12.33 -27.52 4.66
N THR A 30 -12.71 -26.27 4.89
CA THR A 30 -13.54 -25.87 6.04
C THR A 30 -14.89 -26.56 6.00
N GLY A 31 -15.59 -26.54 4.86
CA GLY A 31 -16.88 -27.22 4.71
C GLY A 31 -16.80 -28.72 4.95
N LYS A 32 -15.74 -29.37 4.46
CA LYS A 32 -15.47 -30.79 4.73
C LYS A 32 -15.19 -31.06 6.21
N SER A 33 -14.42 -30.20 6.87
CA SER A 33 -14.12 -30.33 8.31
C SER A 33 -15.36 -30.18 9.19
N LEU A 34 -16.37 -29.45 8.72
CA LEU A 34 -17.67 -29.28 9.38
C LEU A 34 -18.65 -30.41 9.07
N GLY A 35 -18.25 -31.44 8.32
CA GLY A 35 -19.09 -32.57 7.96
C GLY A 35 -20.13 -32.26 6.89
N LEU A 36 -19.98 -31.16 6.15
CA LEU A 36 -20.92 -30.79 5.08
C LEU A 36 -20.76 -31.68 3.86
N SER A 37 -21.83 -31.78 3.06
CA SER A 37 -21.78 -32.48 1.79
C SER A 37 -20.76 -31.85 0.85
N GLN A 38 -20.29 -32.62 -0.14
CA GLN A 38 -19.36 -32.13 -1.15
C GLN A 38 -19.92 -30.91 -1.89
N SER A 39 -21.22 -30.89 -2.20
CA SER A 39 -21.87 -29.75 -2.86
C SER A 39 -21.92 -28.52 -1.98
N ALA A 40 -22.26 -28.67 -0.69
CA ALA A 40 -22.28 -27.57 0.26
C ALA A 40 -20.87 -27.00 0.51
N SER A 41 -19.85 -27.87 0.59
CA SER A 41 -18.46 -27.45 0.75
C SER A 41 -17.95 -26.64 -0.44
N LEU A 42 -18.32 -27.03 -1.67
CA LEU A 42 -18.00 -26.26 -2.88
C LEU A 42 -18.73 -24.91 -2.92
N ALA A 43 -19.99 -24.87 -2.48
CA ALA A 43 -20.76 -23.63 -2.39
C ALA A 43 -20.12 -22.63 -1.41
N ILE A 44 -19.64 -23.11 -0.26
CA ILE A 44 -18.94 -22.28 0.73
C ILE A 44 -17.62 -21.75 0.19
N GLY A 45 -16.82 -22.60 -0.47
CA GLY A 45 -15.58 -22.16 -1.12
C GLY A 45 -15.81 -21.04 -2.13
N SER A 46 -16.81 -21.20 -3.01
CA SER A 46 -17.18 -20.17 -3.98
C SER A 46 -17.68 -18.89 -3.31
N ALA A 47 -18.51 -19.00 -2.27
CA ALA A 47 -19.00 -17.84 -1.53
C ALA A 47 -17.87 -17.06 -0.85
N PHE A 48 -16.90 -17.75 -0.25
CA PHE A 48 -15.73 -17.13 0.37
C PHE A 48 -14.87 -16.39 -0.65
N SER A 49 -14.60 -17.03 -1.79
CA SER A 49 -13.81 -16.42 -2.86
C SER A 49 -14.48 -15.16 -3.44
N HIS A 50 -15.81 -15.18 -3.63
CA HIS A 50 -16.53 -13.99 -4.11
C HIS A 50 -16.55 -12.86 -3.08
N PHE A 51 -16.78 -13.20 -1.81
CA PHE A 51 -16.78 -12.20 -0.74
C PHE A 51 -15.39 -11.56 -0.58
N ALA A 52 -14.33 -12.36 -0.64
CA ALA A 52 -12.96 -11.88 -0.62
C ALA A 52 -12.69 -10.92 -1.79
N GLY A 53 -13.06 -11.29 -3.02
CA GLY A 53 -12.88 -10.40 -4.18
C GLY A 53 -13.60 -9.05 -4.05
N ILE A 54 -14.82 -9.05 -3.50
CA ILE A 54 -15.54 -7.80 -3.23
C ILE A 54 -14.85 -7.01 -2.12
N ALA A 55 -14.42 -7.67 -1.05
CA ALA A 55 -13.73 -7.05 0.07
C ALA A 55 -12.40 -6.42 -0.36
N ASP A 56 -11.63 -7.06 -1.23
CA ASP A 56 -10.35 -6.55 -1.75
C ASP A 56 -10.55 -5.33 -2.64
N VAL A 57 -11.60 -5.33 -3.49
CA VAL A 57 -11.93 -4.15 -4.29
C VAL A 57 -12.33 -2.98 -3.38
N LEU A 58 -13.20 -3.20 -2.40
CA LEU A 58 -13.65 -2.13 -1.49
C LEU A 58 -12.50 -1.61 -0.62
N SER A 59 -11.70 -2.52 -0.05
CA SER A 59 -10.56 -2.19 0.79
C SER A 59 -9.46 -1.51 -0.01
N GLY A 60 -9.19 -1.97 -1.24
CA GLY A 60 -8.22 -1.35 -2.14
C GLY A 60 -8.60 0.09 -2.48
N ASN A 61 -9.87 0.37 -2.76
CA ASN A 61 -10.35 1.73 -2.99
C ASN A 61 -10.22 2.59 -1.73
N ALA A 62 -10.66 2.10 -0.57
CA ALA A 62 -10.54 2.83 0.69
C ALA A 62 -9.07 3.13 1.06
N ALA A 63 -8.19 2.13 0.91
CA ALA A 63 -6.76 2.25 1.14
C ALA A 63 -6.12 3.26 0.19
N ALA A 64 -6.52 3.28 -1.09
CA ALA A 64 -6.04 4.27 -2.06
C ALA A 64 -6.35 5.70 -1.59
N PHE A 65 -7.59 5.98 -1.14
CA PHE A 65 -7.94 7.31 -0.62
C PHE A 65 -7.12 7.71 0.60
N LEU A 66 -6.95 6.80 1.57
CA LEU A 66 -6.17 7.05 2.78
C LEU A 66 -4.68 7.28 2.47
N MET A 67 -4.10 6.46 1.60
CA MET A 67 -2.70 6.57 1.17
C MET A 67 -2.41 7.85 0.37
N VAL A 68 -3.40 8.46 -0.29
CA VAL A 68 -3.20 9.76 -0.95
C VAL A 68 -3.21 10.89 0.06
N CYS A 69 -4.14 10.88 1.01
CA CYS A 69 -4.35 12.02 1.90
C CYS A 69 -3.34 12.05 3.08
N SER A 70 -2.96 10.88 3.61
CA SER A 70 -2.15 10.78 4.82
C SER A 70 -0.72 11.29 4.64
N PRO A 71 0.06 10.87 3.62
CA PRO A 71 1.45 11.31 3.47
C PRO A 71 1.58 12.81 3.22
N ILE A 72 0.68 13.40 2.41
CA ILE A 72 0.68 14.84 2.12
C ILE A 72 0.47 15.64 3.39
N LYS A 73 -0.55 15.25 4.17
CA LYS A 73 -0.89 15.95 5.40
C LYS A 73 0.24 15.85 6.41
N SER A 74 0.74 14.64 6.68
CA SER A 74 1.86 14.44 7.61
C SER A 74 3.14 15.14 7.16
N PHE A 75 3.42 15.19 5.86
CA PHE A 75 4.56 15.92 5.32
C PHE A 75 4.42 17.44 5.50
N ILE A 76 3.25 18.01 5.21
CA ILE A 76 2.98 19.44 5.35
C ILE A 76 2.99 19.88 6.81
N GLU A 77 2.46 19.06 7.72
CA GLU A 77 2.49 19.34 9.17
C GLU A 77 3.89 19.18 9.77
N GLY A 78 4.70 18.25 9.26
CA GLY A 78 6.05 18.00 9.75
C GLY A 78 7.15 18.92 9.19
N CYS A 79 6.89 19.59 8.05
CA CYS A 79 7.87 20.44 7.37
C CYS A 79 7.74 21.90 7.82
N ASP A 80 8.87 22.63 7.94
CA ASP A 80 8.82 24.06 8.21
C ASP A 80 8.09 24.78 7.05
N PRO A 81 7.02 25.54 7.33
CA PRO A 81 6.21 26.19 6.30
C PRO A 81 6.99 27.21 5.46
N ARG A 82 8.20 27.62 5.88
CA ARG A 82 9.12 28.48 5.10
C ARG A 82 9.84 27.73 3.98
N LEU A 83 9.97 26.41 4.08
CA LEU A 83 10.66 25.57 3.08
C LEU A 83 9.76 25.19 1.91
N LEU A 84 8.44 25.18 2.12
CA LEU A 84 7.46 24.82 1.10
C LEU A 84 6.83 26.07 0.45
N PRO A 85 6.45 26.02 -0.83
CA PRO A 85 5.70 27.09 -1.47
C PRO A 85 4.41 27.37 -0.71
N LYS A 86 4.17 28.65 -0.33
CA LYS A 86 2.99 29.06 0.47
C LYS A 86 1.65 28.57 -0.09
N LYS A 87 1.54 28.39 -1.41
CA LYS A 87 0.34 27.88 -2.07
C LYS A 87 0.08 26.38 -1.85
N LEU A 88 1.10 25.59 -1.51
CA LEU A 88 1.00 24.13 -1.29
C LEU A 88 0.69 23.79 0.18
N VAL A 89 1.08 24.65 1.11
CA VAL A 89 0.82 24.50 2.55
C VAL A 89 -0.42 25.25 3.04
N GLU A 90 -1.11 25.97 2.15
CA GLU A 90 -2.35 26.69 2.48
C GLU A 90 -3.46 25.69 2.84
N LEU A 91 -3.89 25.72 4.12
CA LEU A 91 -4.95 24.87 4.64
C LEU A 91 -6.32 25.50 4.36
N ASN A 92 -7.28 24.68 3.94
CA ASN A 92 -8.67 25.10 3.82
C ASN A 92 -9.37 25.16 5.20
N LYS A 93 -10.67 25.53 5.21
CA LYS A 93 -11.49 25.62 6.44
C LYS A 93 -11.59 24.31 7.24
N HIS A 94 -11.26 23.18 6.62
CA HIS A 94 -11.27 21.85 7.22
C HIS A 94 -9.87 21.38 7.64
N GLY A 95 -8.87 22.27 7.63
CA GLY A 95 -7.50 21.93 8.02
C GLY A 95 -6.80 20.99 7.05
N MET A 96 -7.19 21.00 5.77
CA MET A 96 -6.57 20.15 4.74
C MET A 96 -5.89 20.97 3.63
N PRO A 97 -4.69 20.55 3.16
CA PRO A 97 -3.96 21.21 2.08
C PRO A 97 -4.51 20.84 0.70
N GLU A 98 -5.65 21.42 0.33
CA GLU A 98 -6.45 21.06 -0.85
C GLU A 98 -5.66 21.09 -2.17
N ARG A 99 -4.81 22.11 -2.39
CA ARG A 99 -4.03 22.25 -3.62
C ARG A 99 -2.97 21.14 -3.78
N SER A 100 -2.36 20.72 -2.68
CA SER A 100 -1.38 19.63 -2.69
C SER A 100 -2.04 18.29 -2.95
N MET A 101 -3.25 18.07 -2.40
CA MET A 101 -4.04 16.87 -2.66
C MET A 101 -4.46 16.76 -4.13
N TRP A 102 -4.90 17.86 -4.75
CA TRP A 102 -5.22 17.89 -6.19
C TRP A 102 -4.02 17.62 -7.08
N LEU A 103 -2.85 18.18 -6.75
CA LEU A 103 -1.62 17.93 -7.50
C LEU A 103 -1.23 16.44 -7.44
N GLN A 104 -1.30 15.82 -6.26
CA GLN A 104 -1.01 14.40 -6.11
C GLN A 104 -2.02 13.50 -6.85
N ALA A 105 -3.31 13.86 -6.85
CA ALA A 105 -4.33 13.13 -7.58
C ALA A 105 -4.05 13.11 -9.11
N ILE A 106 -3.61 14.24 -9.68
CA ILE A 106 -3.25 14.34 -11.11
C ILE A 106 -2.04 13.44 -11.43
N ILE A 107 -1.00 13.47 -10.59
CA ILE A 107 0.21 12.66 -10.78
C ILE A 107 -0.14 11.16 -10.75
N LEU A 108 -0.98 10.74 -9.80
CA LEU A 108 -1.43 9.36 -9.70
C LEU A 108 -2.29 8.95 -10.90
N PHE A 109 -3.18 9.80 -11.38
CA PHE A 109 -4.04 9.49 -12.52
C PHE A 109 -3.25 9.24 -13.82
N ILE A 110 -2.20 10.04 -14.05
CA ILE A 110 -1.29 9.86 -15.21
C ILE A 110 -0.48 8.55 -15.09
N SER A 111 -0.26 8.06 -13.87
CA SER A 111 0.53 6.86 -13.59
C SER A 111 -0.15 5.56 -14.02
N PHE A 112 -1.45 5.56 -14.35
CA PHE A 112 -2.23 4.36 -14.69
C PHE A 112 -2.35 4.06 -16.20
N GLY A 113 -1.66 4.81 -17.08
CA GLY A 113 -1.79 4.68 -18.54
C GLY A 113 -0.72 3.83 -19.28
N GLY A 114 -1.11 2.68 -19.82
CA GLY A 114 -0.37 1.97 -20.88
C GLY A 114 0.82 1.09 -20.45
N ASN A 115 1.54 0.50 -21.41
CA ASN A 115 2.68 -0.40 -21.12
C ASN A 115 3.85 0.33 -20.43
N ALA A 116 3.97 1.65 -20.64
CA ALA A 116 4.90 2.51 -19.93
C ALA A 116 4.52 2.73 -18.45
N ALA A 117 3.23 2.72 -18.11
CA ALA A 117 2.78 2.85 -16.73
C ALA A 117 3.23 1.68 -15.84
N SER A 118 3.34 0.46 -16.36
CA SER A 118 3.84 -0.67 -15.57
C SER A 118 5.32 -0.48 -15.14
N GLN A 119 6.15 0.06 -16.04
CA GLN A 119 7.54 0.41 -15.71
C GLN A 119 7.60 1.59 -14.76
N PHE A 120 6.79 2.62 -15.00
CA PHE A 120 6.70 3.78 -14.11
C PHE A 120 6.24 3.38 -12.70
N TYR A 121 5.24 2.51 -12.59
CA TYR A 121 4.78 1.94 -11.33
C TYR A 121 5.90 1.18 -10.62
N THR A 122 6.68 0.38 -11.34
CA THR A 122 7.83 -0.34 -10.77
C THR A 122 8.86 0.65 -10.20
N ILE A 123 9.19 1.70 -10.94
CA ILE A 123 10.08 2.77 -10.48
C ILE A 123 9.51 3.47 -9.24
N LEU A 124 8.22 3.81 -9.23
CA LEU A 124 7.56 4.40 -8.07
C LEU A 124 7.63 3.50 -6.83
N MET A 125 7.45 2.19 -7.02
CA MET A 125 7.54 1.21 -5.94
C MET A 125 8.97 1.12 -5.40
N ASP A 126 9.97 1.08 -6.29
CA ASP A 126 11.37 1.09 -5.90
C ASP A 126 11.73 2.38 -5.14
N MET A 127 11.24 3.53 -5.59
CA MET A 127 11.42 4.81 -4.88
C MET A 127 10.75 4.80 -3.50
N MET A 128 9.57 4.20 -3.36
CA MET A 128 8.90 4.06 -2.07
C MET A 128 9.71 3.19 -1.11
N ASN A 129 10.29 2.10 -1.60
CA ASN A 129 11.15 1.22 -0.82
C ASN A 129 12.44 1.93 -0.39
N VAL A 130 13.08 2.68 -1.29
CA VAL A 130 14.29 3.46 -0.99
C VAL A 130 13.97 4.60 -0.01
N SER A 131 12.88 5.34 -0.23
CA SER A 131 12.45 6.45 0.63
C SER A 131 12.17 5.99 2.06
N SER A 132 11.59 4.80 2.23
CA SER A 132 11.34 4.20 3.55
C SER A 132 12.64 3.86 4.29
N SER A 133 13.74 3.55 3.56
CA SER A 133 15.04 3.24 4.17
C SER A 133 15.82 4.50 4.60
N ALA A 134 15.60 5.63 3.94
CA ALA A 134 16.30 6.89 4.19
C ALA A 134 16.20 7.41 5.65
N PRO A 135 15.01 7.47 6.30
CA PRO A 135 14.92 7.95 7.69
C PRO A 135 15.68 7.03 8.65
N TYR A 136 15.72 5.71 8.40
CA TYR A 136 16.47 4.78 9.23
C TYR A 136 17.99 4.98 9.09
N LEU A 137 18.48 5.19 7.87
CA LEU A 137 19.89 5.51 7.64
C LEU A 137 20.30 6.83 8.29
N PHE A 138 19.43 7.85 8.18
CA PHE A 138 19.63 9.12 8.87
C PHE A 138 19.65 8.96 10.38
N LEU A 139 18.75 8.15 10.95
CA LEU A 139 18.70 7.86 12.39
C LEU A 139 19.96 7.14 12.87
N ILE A 140 20.44 6.14 12.14
CA ILE A 140 21.68 5.41 12.46
C ILE A 140 22.87 6.37 12.42
N ALA A 141 22.98 7.19 11.36
CA ALA A 141 24.02 8.21 11.27
C ALA A 141 23.93 9.21 12.43
N ALA A 142 22.74 9.78 12.69
CA ALA A 142 22.50 10.72 13.78
C ALA A 142 22.84 10.11 15.15
N TYR A 143 22.53 8.83 15.38
CA TYR A 143 22.90 8.11 16.60
C TYR A 143 24.42 7.97 16.75
N THR A 144 25.16 7.73 15.67
CA THR A 144 26.64 7.71 15.76
C THR A 144 27.22 9.07 16.12
N PHE A 145 26.68 10.17 15.57
CA PHE A 145 27.07 11.53 15.94
C PHE A 145 26.64 11.90 17.37
N PHE A 146 25.46 11.44 17.80
CA PHE A 146 24.95 11.62 19.16
C PHE A 146 25.84 10.90 20.18
N LYS A 147 26.24 9.66 19.92
CA LYS A 147 27.17 8.89 20.77
C LYS A 147 28.59 9.46 20.78
N ALA A 148 29.01 10.12 19.71
CA ALA A 148 30.32 10.78 19.63
C ALA A 148 30.40 12.09 20.44
N LYS A 149 29.26 12.68 20.82
CA LYS A 149 29.21 13.80 21.77
C LYS A 149 29.40 13.27 23.20
N LYS A 150 30.43 13.75 23.89
CA LYS A 150 30.80 13.34 25.27
C LYS A 150 30.14 14.13 26.39
N ASP A 151 29.32 15.15 26.08
CA ASP A 151 28.62 15.99 27.06
C ASP A 151 27.12 16.02 26.79
N LEU A 152 26.43 14.94 27.12
CA LEU A 152 24.97 14.91 27.13
C LEU A 152 24.53 14.73 28.58
N ASP A 153 24.25 15.86 29.24
CA ASP A 153 23.56 15.91 30.52
C ASP A 153 22.20 15.22 30.36
N LEU A 154 22.13 13.98 30.85
CA LEU A 154 20.89 13.27 31.11
C LEU A 154 20.29 13.86 32.39
N TYR A 155 19.49 14.92 32.24
CA TYR A 155 18.58 15.39 33.28
C TYR A 155 17.18 14.82 33.05
#